data_AF-A0A1B8P1Q0-F1
#
_entry.id   AF-A0A1B8P1Q0-F1
#
_cell.length_a   1.000
_cell.length_b   1.000
_cell.length_c   1.000
_cell.angle_alpha   90.00
_cell.angle_beta   90.00
_cell.angle_gamma   90.00
#
_symmetry.space_group_name_H-M   'P 1'
#
loop_
_entity.id
_entity.type
_entity.pdbx_description
1 polymer ?
#
loop_
_entity_poly.entity_id
_entity_poly.type
_entity_poly.pdbx_seq_one_letter_code
_entity_poly.pdbx_strand_id
1 'polypeptide(L)' 'MVHGGPYPATSDSRTTSVGSAAIHRFLRPVCYQNLPQALLPEALRDGNPHGVSRLVDGQREH' A
#
# COMPACT_ATOMS: atom_id res chain seq x y z
N MET A 1 5.50 12.78 -10.19
CA MET A 1 5.13 12.61 -11.61
C MET A 1 3.69 12.16 -11.68
N VAL A 2 2.91 12.70 -12.63
CA VAL A 2 1.53 12.25 -12.91
C VAL A 2 1.42 12.09 -14.43
N HIS A 3 1.51 10.83 -14.92
CA HIS A 3 1.37 10.50 -16.33
C HIS A 3 0.04 9.77 -16.55
N GLY A 4 -0.93 10.52 -17.07
CA GLY A 4 -2.34 10.15 -17.17
C GLY A 4 -3.18 11.43 -17.37
N GLY A 5 -4.43 11.40 -16.93
CA GLY A 5 -5.35 12.53 -17.02
C GLY A 5 -6.82 12.09 -17.18
N PRO A 6 -7.74 13.02 -17.42
CA PRO A 6 -9.10 12.67 -17.82
C PRO A 6 -9.14 11.86 -19.13
N TYR A 7 -10.19 11.09 -19.36
CA TYR A 7 -10.42 10.42 -20.64
C TYR A 7 -10.43 11.47 -21.78
N PRO A 8 -9.76 11.23 -22.94
CA PRO A 8 -9.21 9.96 -23.41
C PRO A 8 -7.74 9.68 -23.05
N ALA A 9 -7.07 10.53 -22.24
CA ALA A 9 -5.65 10.35 -21.93
C ALA A 9 -5.36 9.04 -21.17
N THR A 10 -6.29 8.57 -20.34
CA THR A 10 -6.28 7.25 -19.70
C THR A 10 -7.71 6.78 -19.42
N SER A 11 -7.89 5.48 -19.17
CA SER A 11 -9.16 4.88 -18.78
C SER A 11 -9.46 4.97 -17.28
N ASP A 12 -8.47 5.26 -16.43
CA ASP A 12 -8.67 5.54 -14.99
C ASP A 12 -7.83 6.75 -14.56
N SER A 13 -8.50 7.89 -14.40
CA SER A 13 -7.90 9.19 -14.07
C SER A 13 -7.43 9.30 -12.61
N ARG A 14 -7.77 8.33 -11.75
CA ARG A 14 -7.35 8.32 -10.33
C ARG A 14 -5.92 7.78 -10.15
N THR A 15 -5.26 7.37 -11.22
CA THR A 15 -3.96 6.67 -11.18
C THR A 15 -2.89 7.39 -12.02
N THR A 16 -1.63 6.96 -11.90
CA THR A 16 -0.53 7.36 -12.80
C THR A 16 0.12 6.11 -13.39
N SER A 17 0.56 6.19 -14.64
CA SER A 17 1.28 5.10 -15.32
C SER A 17 2.81 5.20 -15.23
N VAL A 18 3.34 6.37 -14.82
CA VAL A 18 4.78 6.63 -14.62
C VAL A 18 5.02 7.23 -13.22
N GLY A 19 6.17 6.91 -12.62
CA GLY A 19 6.54 7.30 -11.26
C GLY A 19 6.25 6.19 -10.23
N SER A 20 6.83 6.28 -9.03
CA SER A 20 6.72 5.24 -7.99
C SER A 20 5.28 4.89 -7.61
N ALA A 21 4.37 5.86 -7.61
CA ALA A 21 2.95 5.64 -7.31
C ALA A 21 2.23 4.75 -8.34
N ALA A 22 2.82 4.49 -9.51
CA ALA A 22 2.23 3.60 -10.52
C ALA A 22 2.10 2.14 -10.04
N ILE A 23 2.87 1.73 -9.03
CA ILE A 23 2.79 0.40 -8.41
C ILE A 23 1.40 0.13 -7.83
N HIS A 24 0.71 1.15 -7.31
CA HIS A 24 -0.60 1.00 -6.66
C HIS A 24 -1.70 0.49 -7.60
N ARG A 25 -1.53 0.59 -8.93
CA ARG A 25 -2.47 0.03 -9.91
C ARG A 25 -2.57 -1.49 -9.86
N PHE A 26 -1.57 -2.15 -9.29
CA PHE A 26 -1.46 -3.61 -9.24
C PHE A 26 -1.59 -4.18 -7.82
N LEU A 27 -2.00 -3.35 -6.86
CA LEU A 27 -2.14 -3.74 -5.45
C LEU A 27 -3.61 -3.71 -5.02
N ARG A 28 -3.93 -4.50 -3.99
CA ARG A 28 -5.21 -4.43 -3.27
C ARG A 28 -4.97 -4.60 -1.76
N PRO A 29 -5.73 -3.92 -0.90
CA PRO A 29 -5.63 -4.13 0.54
C PRO A 29 -6.27 -5.47 0.96
N VAL A 30 -5.75 -6.06 2.05
CA VAL A 30 -6.33 -7.22 2.74
C VAL A 30 -6.21 -6.96 4.25
N CYS A 31 -7.31 -7.18 4.98
CA CYS A 31 -7.34 -7.03 6.44
C CYS A 31 -7.25 -8.40 7.11
N TYR A 32 -6.40 -8.51 8.14
CA TYR A 32 -6.25 -9.71 8.97
C TYR A 32 -6.72 -9.39 10.39
N GLN A 33 -7.61 -10.20 10.94
CA GLN A 33 -8.19 -9.99 12.26
C GLN A 33 -7.93 -11.19 13.16
N ASN A 34 -7.40 -10.94 14.37
CA ASN A 34 -7.14 -11.95 15.40
C ASN A 34 -6.30 -13.15 14.89
N LEU A 35 -5.35 -12.90 13.99
CA LEU A 35 -4.48 -13.93 13.43
C LEU A 35 -3.24 -14.14 14.32
N PRO A 36 -2.83 -15.38 14.61
CA PRO A 36 -1.58 -15.64 15.33
C PRO A 36 -0.35 -15.07 14.59
N GLN A 37 0.63 -14.55 15.34
CA GLN A 37 1.85 -13.92 14.78
C GLN A 37 2.58 -14.81 13.75
N ALA A 38 2.65 -16.12 14.00
CA ALA A 38 3.30 -17.07 13.10
C ALA A 38 2.60 -17.19 11.72
N LEU A 39 1.31 -16.86 11.64
CA LEU A 39 0.52 -16.90 10.41
C LEU A 39 0.37 -15.54 9.72
N LEU A 40 0.73 -14.44 10.41
CA LEU A 40 0.74 -13.12 9.79
C LEU A 40 1.87 -13.01 8.76
N PRO A 41 1.64 -12.27 7.65
CA PRO A 41 2.73 -11.81 6.79
C PRO A 41 3.77 -11.04 7.61
N GLU A 42 5.06 -11.24 7.32
CA GLU A 42 6.15 -10.67 8.12
C GLU A 42 6.08 -9.15 8.29
N ALA A 43 5.67 -8.43 7.24
CA ALA A 43 5.49 -6.98 7.26
C ALA A 43 4.40 -6.49 8.25
N LEU A 44 3.51 -7.38 8.70
CA LEU A 44 2.43 -7.08 9.65
C LEU A 44 2.68 -7.65 11.06
N ARG A 45 3.78 -8.39 11.27
CA ARG A 45 4.11 -8.95 12.58
C ARG A 45 4.53 -7.87 13.59
N ASP A 46 4.37 -8.20 14.86
CA ASP A 46 4.85 -7.35 15.96
C ASP A 46 6.38 -7.16 15.86
N GLY A 47 6.89 -6.03 16.35
CA GLY A 47 8.32 -5.68 16.30
C GLY A 47 8.83 -5.23 14.92
N ASN A 48 7.97 -5.20 13.89
CA ASN A 48 8.29 -4.72 12.54
C ASN A 48 9.58 -5.33 11.94
N PRO A 49 9.64 -6.66 11.70
CA PRO A 49 10.89 -7.31 11.28
C PRO A 49 11.49 -6.76 9.98
N HIS A 50 10.66 -6.21 9.09
CA HIS A 50 11.10 -5.62 7.81
C HIS A 50 11.42 -4.13 7.91
N GLY A 51 11.21 -3.49 9.07
CA GLY A 51 11.43 -2.05 9.24
C GLY A 51 10.59 -1.19 8.30
N VAL A 52 9.40 -1.66 7.91
CA VAL A 52 8.53 -0.94 6.97
C VAL A 52 7.81 0.20 7.68
N SER A 53 7.45 1.24 6.93
CA SER A 53 6.64 2.34 7.47
C SER A 53 5.21 1.87 7.71
N ARG A 54 4.71 1.99 8.95
CA ARG A 54 3.35 1.58 9.34
C ARG A 54 2.57 2.76 9.92
N LEU A 55 1.25 2.66 9.84
CA LEU A 55 0.32 3.52 10.56
C LEU A 55 -0.35 2.70 11.66
N VAL A 56 -0.25 3.14 12.91
CA VAL A 56 -0.89 2.52 14.09
C VAL A 56 -1.80 3.58 14.69
N ASP A 57 -3.09 3.27 14.79
CA ASP A 57 -4.13 4.20 15.29
C ASP A 57 -4.09 5.58 14.61
N GLY A 58 -3.78 5.60 13.32
CA GLY A 58 -3.69 6.81 12.49
C GLY A 58 -2.36 7.58 12.61
N GLN A 59 -1.43 7.17 13.48
CA GLN A 59 -0.12 7.79 13.65
C GLN A 59 0.98 6.97 12.95
N ARG A 60 2.00 7.66 12.43
CA ARG A 60 3.17 7.00 11.85
C ARG A 60 4.00 6.37 12.98
N GLU A 61 4.28 5.08 12.87
CA GLU A 61 5.24 4.43 13.76
C GLU A 61 6.65 4.97 13.47
N HIS A 62 7.43 5.23 14.52
CA HIS A 62 8.79 5.78 14.46
C HIS A 62 9.84 4.66 14.36
#